data_AF-A0A0F4QL34-F1
#
_entry.id   AF-A0A0F4QL34-F1
#
_cell.length_a   1.000
_cell.length_b   1.000
_cell.length_c   1.000
_cell.angle_alpha   90.00
_cell.angle_beta   90.00
_cell.angle_gamma   90.00
#
_symmetry.space_group_name_H-M   'P 1'
#
loop_
_entity.id
_entity.type
_entity.pdbx_description
1 polymer ?
#
loop_
_entity_poly.entity_id
_entity_poly.type
_entity_poly.pdbx_seq_one_letter_code
_entity_poly.pdbx_strand_id
1 'polypeptide(L)'
;MTAHANSLNDTRSMSTTSDGQIAEQLFQHYHQKLLEMPQVLELLRNQGIDDAQVLQKYIGYSDRSLNKVLPCARTALGGLVRGRLQAMQLLRRSGHEAFAGCVVEPCFDLNGVVCSACGVRFRRQASRARPRMVFWYRAGIYYAPFDFLLAKMGGHYA
;
A
#
# COMPACT_ATOMS: atom_id res chain seq x y z
N MET A 1 -4.00 18.64 6.93
CA MET A 1 -3.41 17.95 8.10
C MET A 1 -1.95 17.71 7.80
N THR A 2 -1.09 18.11 8.72
CA THR A 2 0.35 18.38 8.59
C THR A 2 1.14 17.16 8.10
N ALA A 3 1.85 17.32 6.99
CA ALA A 3 2.80 16.35 6.48
C ALA A 3 4.01 16.25 7.44
N HIS A 4 4.05 15.20 8.26
CA HIS A 4 5.27 14.83 8.96
C HIS A 4 6.23 14.16 7.97
N ALA A 5 7.27 14.91 7.61
CA ALA A 5 8.34 14.48 6.71
C ALA A 5 9.12 13.27 7.28
N ASN A 6 9.33 12.27 6.42
CA ASN A 6 10.42 11.28 6.40
C ASN A 6 11.00 10.80 7.75
N SER A 7 10.34 9.82 8.38
CA SER A 7 10.84 9.14 9.59
C SER A 7 11.59 7.82 9.34
N LEU A 8 11.92 7.46 8.10
CA LEU A 8 12.54 6.16 7.79
C LEU A 8 14.04 6.03 8.15
N ASN A 9 14.68 7.08 8.68
CA ASN A 9 16.13 7.15 8.85
C ASN A 9 16.65 7.11 10.31
N ASP A 10 15.79 7.06 11.32
CA ASP A 10 16.22 6.99 12.73
C ASP A 10 15.84 5.66 13.39
N THR A 11 16.86 4.91 13.83
CA THR A 11 16.74 3.59 14.47
C THR A 11 15.97 3.66 15.79
N ARG A 12 16.18 4.72 16.59
CA ARG A 12 15.59 4.85 17.92
C ARG A 12 14.12 5.27 17.84
N SER A 13 13.80 6.14 16.90
CA SER A 13 12.41 6.46 16.57
C SER A 13 11.67 5.22 16.04
N MET A 14 12.28 4.48 15.11
CA MET A 14 11.63 3.32 14.46
C MET A 14 11.41 2.10 15.36
N SER A 15 12.19 1.94 16.44
CA SER A 15 11.94 0.89 17.44
C SER A 15 10.70 1.14 18.30
N THR A 16 10.29 2.41 18.44
CA THR A 16 9.12 2.81 19.22
C THR A 16 7.87 3.06 18.36
N THR A 17 8.04 3.30 17.06
CA THR A 17 6.95 3.39 16.08
C THR A 17 6.06 2.16 16.16
N SER A 18 4.74 2.30 16.12
CA SER A 18 3.81 1.16 16.07
C SER A 18 3.73 0.54 14.67
N ASP A 19 3.25 -0.70 14.57
CA ASP A 19 3.07 -1.37 13.27
C ASP A 19 2.07 -0.61 12.37
N GLY A 20 1.03 -0.02 12.98
CA GLY A 20 0.07 0.84 12.29
C GLY A 20 0.73 2.06 11.63
N GLN A 21 1.65 2.72 12.33
CA GLN A 21 2.39 3.87 11.79
C GLN A 21 3.36 3.47 10.67
N ILE A 22 3.98 2.28 10.74
CA ILE A 22 4.80 1.77 9.63
C ILE A 22 3.92 1.49 8.40
N ALA A 23 2.75 0.87 8.61
CA ALA A 23 1.80 0.63 7.52
C ALA A 23 1.33 1.96 6.90
N GLU A 24 0.99 2.96 7.72
CA GLU A 24 0.60 4.29 7.25
C GLU A 24 1.68 4.94 6.36
N GLN A 25 2.95 4.91 6.77
CA GLN A 25 4.06 5.41 5.96
C GLN A 25 4.18 4.69 4.61
N LEU A 26 3.93 3.38 4.58
CA LEU A 26 3.91 2.60 3.34
C LEU A 26 2.78 3.06 2.41
N PHE A 27 1.55 3.18 2.91
CA PHE A 27 0.42 3.60 2.08
C PHE A 27 0.53 5.07 1.66
N GLN A 28 1.13 5.93 2.48
CA GLN A 28 1.51 7.29 2.09
C GLN A 28 2.51 7.29 0.93
N HIS A 29 3.53 6.44 1.00
CA HIS A 29 4.48 6.29 -0.12
C HIS A 29 3.76 5.87 -1.41
N TYR A 30 2.83 4.92 -1.33
CA TYR A 30 2.01 4.53 -2.49
C TYR A 30 1.14 5.67 -3.01
N HIS A 31 0.50 6.44 -2.14
CA HIS A 31 -0.33 7.58 -2.53
C HIS A 31 0.50 8.63 -3.28
N GLN A 32 1.65 9.01 -2.73
CA GLN A 32 2.58 9.93 -3.38
C GLN A 32 3.05 9.41 -4.75
N LYS A 33 3.38 8.11 -4.84
CA LYS A 33 3.77 7.49 -6.11
C LYS A 33 2.69 7.54 -7.17
N LEU A 34 1.41 7.40 -6.79
CA LEU A 34 0.31 7.53 -7.74
C LEU A 34 0.18 8.97 -8.25
N LEU A 35 0.27 9.96 -7.37
CA LEU A 35 0.17 11.38 -7.74
C LEU A 35 1.30 11.82 -8.69
N GLU A 36 2.47 11.19 -8.60
CA GLU A 36 3.61 11.40 -9.51
C GLU A 36 3.46 10.69 -10.87
N MET A 37 2.37 9.95 -11.12
CA MET A 37 2.17 9.15 -12.32
C MET A 37 0.90 9.53 -13.10
N PRO A 38 0.94 10.62 -13.91
CA PRO A 38 -0.20 11.08 -14.70
C PRO A 38 -0.83 9.98 -15.57
N GLN A 39 0.01 9.12 -16.15
CA GLN A 39 -0.41 7.98 -16.97
C GLN A 39 -1.26 6.93 -16.22
N VAL A 40 -1.05 6.75 -14.92
CA VAL A 40 -1.84 5.82 -14.09
C VAL A 40 -3.14 6.51 -13.66
N LEU A 41 -3.07 7.80 -13.31
CA LEU A 41 -4.26 8.60 -12.99
C LEU A 41 -5.24 8.67 -14.17
N GLU A 42 -4.76 8.90 -15.39
CA GLU A 42 -5.61 8.91 -16.59
C GLU A 42 -6.32 7.57 -16.80
N LEU A 43 -5.60 6.47 -16.64
CA LEU A 43 -6.17 5.14 -16.74
C LEU A 43 -7.19 4.86 -15.63
N LEU A 44 -7.04 5.41 -14.43
CA LEU A 44 -8.06 5.36 -13.37
C LEU A 44 -9.32 6.14 -13.73
N ARG A 45 -9.17 7.35 -14.30
CA ARG A 45 -10.30 8.16 -14.79
C ARG A 45 -11.08 7.43 -15.88
N ASN A 46 -10.39 6.78 -16.80
CA ASN A 46 -11.01 5.95 -17.84
C ASN A 46 -11.78 4.73 -17.26
N GLN A 47 -11.50 4.36 -16.02
CA GLN A 47 -12.19 3.32 -15.27
C GLN A 47 -13.23 3.87 -14.29
N GLY A 48 -13.55 5.16 -14.37
CA GLY A 48 -14.55 5.81 -13.52
C GLY A 48 -14.05 6.16 -12.11
N ILE A 49 -12.74 6.15 -11.87
CA ILE A 49 -12.13 6.64 -10.64
C ILE A 49 -11.53 8.01 -10.90
N ASP A 50 -12.15 9.06 -10.36
CA ASP A 50 -11.70 10.44 -10.51
C ASP A 50 -10.66 10.86 -9.44
N ASP A 51 -10.10 12.05 -9.60
CA ASP A 51 -9.09 12.59 -8.70
C ASP A 51 -9.64 12.83 -7.28
N ALA A 52 -10.93 13.18 -7.16
CA ALA A 52 -11.56 13.38 -5.87
C ALA A 52 -11.65 12.07 -5.09
N GLN A 53 -12.00 10.98 -5.76
CA GLN A 53 -12.00 9.63 -5.19
C GLN A 53 -10.59 9.16 -4.84
N VAL A 54 -9.58 9.45 -5.68
CA VAL A 54 -8.17 9.15 -5.37
C VAL A 54 -7.74 9.80 -4.07
N LEU A 55 -8.08 11.08 -3.86
CA LEU A 55 -7.74 11.82 -2.65
C LEU A 55 -8.57 11.35 -1.45
N GLN A 56 -9.89 11.21 -1.61
CA GLN A 56 -10.81 10.84 -0.52
C GLN A 56 -10.55 9.43 0.01
N LYS A 57 -10.22 8.48 -0.87
CA LYS A 57 -9.95 7.08 -0.53
C LYS A 57 -8.46 6.80 -0.32
N TYR A 58 -7.62 7.83 -0.43
CA TYR A 58 -6.17 7.73 -0.29
C TYR A 58 -5.56 6.64 -1.19
N ILE A 59 -6.05 6.58 -2.44
CA ILE A 59 -5.63 5.56 -3.41
C ILE A 59 -4.16 5.79 -3.75
N GLY A 60 -3.38 4.71 -3.78
CA GLY A 60 -1.97 4.73 -4.13
C GLY A 60 -1.59 3.72 -5.19
N TYR A 61 -0.32 3.73 -5.57
CA TYR A 61 0.25 2.79 -6.53
C TYR A 61 1.57 2.20 -6.01
N SER A 62 1.63 0.87 -5.93
CA SER A 62 2.86 0.13 -5.61
C SER A 62 3.65 -0.06 -6.92
N ASP A 63 4.52 0.90 -7.21
CA ASP A 63 5.33 0.94 -8.44
C ASP A 63 6.58 0.06 -8.39
N ARG A 64 6.75 -0.74 -7.33
CA ARG A 64 7.90 -1.62 -7.06
C ARG A 64 9.17 -0.87 -6.63
N SER A 65 9.05 0.40 -6.25
CA SER A 65 10.19 1.22 -5.82
C SER A 65 10.45 1.19 -4.31
N LEU A 66 9.60 0.54 -3.49
CA LEU A 66 9.73 0.57 -2.02
C LEU A 66 11.12 0.15 -1.55
N ASN A 67 11.70 -0.87 -2.18
CA ASN A 67 13.04 -1.35 -1.82
C ASN A 67 14.16 -0.33 -1.99
N LYS A 68 13.96 0.71 -2.83
CA LYS A 68 14.92 1.80 -3.04
C LYS A 68 14.84 2.86 -1.93
N VAL A 69 13.68 3.02 -1.31
CA VAL A 69 13.47 3.99 -0.22
C VAL A 69 13.69 3.38 1.17
N LEU A 70 13.57 2.06 1.30
CA LEU A 70 13.87 1.37 2.55
C LEU A 70 15.38 1.38 2.86
N PRO A 71 15.77 1.56 4.14
CA PRO A 71 17.17 1.42 4.54
C PRO A 71 17.76 0.05 4.15
N CYS A 72 19.08 0.03 3.96
CA CYS A 72 19.81 -1.17 3.54
C CYS A 72 19.56 -2.32 4.53
N ALA A 73 19.20 -3.49 4.02
CA ALA A 73 18.83 -4.65 4.83
C ALA A 73 19.95 -5.15 5.77
N ARG A 74 21.21 -4.83 5.46
CA ARG A 74 22.38 -5.18 6.29
C ARG A 74 22.58 -4.25 7.49
N THR A 75 21.83 -3.15 7.58
CA THR A 75 21.86 -2.24 8.73
C THR A 75 20.83 -2.68 9.78
N ALA A 76 21.06 -2.36 11.05
CA ALA A 76 20.13 -2.68 12.13
C ALA A 76 18.72 -2.12 11.87
N LEU A 77 18.64 -0.85 11.44
CA LEU A 77 17.38 -0.20 11.08
C LEU A 77 16.70 -0.86 9.88
N GLY A 78 17.46 -1.15 8.81
CA GLY A 78 16.89 -1.79 7.61
C GLY A 78 16.38 -3.20 7.89
N GLY A 79 17.10 -3.98 8.69
CA GLY A 79 16.65 -5.28 9.17
C GLY A 79 15.38 -5.19 10.00
N LEU A 80 15.33 -4.23 10.94
CA LEU A 80 14.16 -3.98 11.81
C LEU A 80 12.91 -3.63 10.98
N VAL A 81 12.98 -2.61 10.13
CA VAL A 81 11.83 -2.16 9.33
C VAL A 81 11.33 -3.26 8.39
N ARG A 82 12.25 -3.93 7.69
CA ARG A 82 11.90 -5.03 6.77
C ARG A 82 11.28 -6.20 7.53
N GLY A 83 11.82 -6.55 8.69
CA GLY A 83 11.27 -7.61 9.55
C GLY A 83 9.84 -7.30 9.99
N ARG A 84 9.56 -6.04 10.38
CA ARG A 84 8.21 -5.60 10.76
C ARG A 84 7.22 -5.61 9.60
N LEU A 85 7.63 -5.10 8.43
CA LEU A 85 6.81 -5.19 7.21
C LEU A 85 6.54 -6.65 6.79
N GLN A 86 7.49 -7.56 7.03
CA GLN A 86 7.30 -8.99 6.80
C GLN A 86 6.36 -9.64 7.80
N ALA A 87 6.47 -9.29 9.09
CA ALA A 87 5.55 -9.74 10.13
C ALA A 87 4.10 -9.32 9.84
N MET A 88 3.92 -8.09 9.35
CA MET A 88 2.64 -7.58 8.86
C MET A 88 2.20 -8.14 7.51
N GLN A 89 3.02 -8.95 6.81
CA GLN A 89 2.74 -9.46 5.45
C GLN A 89 2.61 -8.37 4.36
N LEU A 90 3.06 -7.15 4.61
CA LEU A 90 3.16 -6.07 3.62
C LEU A 90 4.41 -6.21 2.74
N LEU A 91 5.43 -6.91 3.25
CA LEU A 91 6.60 -7.35 2.50
C LEU A 91 6.66 -8.89 2.51
N ARG A 92 6.92 -9.51 1.37
CA ARG A 92 7.08 -10.97 1.28
C ARG A 92 8.42 -11.40 1.86
N ARG A 93 8.56 -12.69 2.18
CA ARG A 93 9.85 -13.30 2.56
C ARG A 93 10.94 -13.05 1.52
N SER A 94 10.59 -12.99 0.23
CA SER A 94 11.51 -12.67 -0.86
C SER A 94 11.92 -11.19 -0.95
N GLY A 95 11.43 -10.33 -0.05
CA GLY A 95 11.68 -8.88 -0.07
C GLY A 95 10.86 -8.12 -1.11
N HIS A 96 9.93 -8.77 -1.81
CA HIS A 96 9.02 -8.10 -2.73
C HIS A 96 7.79 -7.56 -1.99
N GLU A 97 7.27 -6.42 -2.43
CA GLU A 97 6.03 -5.84 -1.91
C GLU A 97 4.85 -6.81 -2.09
N ALA A 98 3.96 -6.89 -1.10
CA ALA A 98 2.73 -7.67 -1.22
C ALA A 98 1.87 -7.20 -2.41
N PHE A 99 1.78 -5.87 -2.54
CA PHE A 99 1.02 -5.13 -3.54
C PHE A 99 1.79 -4.81 -4.83
N ALA A 100 2.97 -5.39 -5.05
CA ALA A 100 3.82 -5.08 -6.21
C ALA A 100 3.03 -5.00 -7.54
N GLY A 101 2.96 -3.80 -8.13
CA GLY A 101 2.25 -3.50 -9.39
C GLY A 101 0.73 -3.33 -9.26
N CYS A 102 0.22 -3.07 -8.06
CA CYS A 102 -1.20 -2.82 -7.81
C CYS A 102 -1.48 -1.33 -7.63
N VAL A 103 -2.65 -0.89 -8.08
CA VAL A 103 -3.35 0.26 -7.50
C VAL A 103 -3.95 -0.20 -6.18
N VAL A 104 -3.84 0.59 -5.13
CA VAL A 104 -4.11 0.18 -3.75
C VAL A 104 -5.05 1.17 -3.08
N GLU A 105 -6.13 0.67 -2.48
CA GLU A 105 -7.09 1.42 -1.67
C GLU A 105 -6.93 0.96 -0.21
N PRO A 106 -6.32 1.77 0.66
CA PRO A 106 -6.29 1.50 2.10
C PRO A 106 -7.64 1.78 2.74
N CYS A 107 -7.88 1.13 3.89
CA CYS A 107 -9.00 1.40 4.78
C CYS A 107 -8.46 1.69 6.18
N PHE A 108 -9.11 2.62 6.85
CA PHE A 108 -8.71 3.16 8.15
C PHE A 108 -9.75 2.76 9.21
N ASP A 109 -9.29 2.51 10.44
CA ASP A 109 -10.16 2.32 11.59
C ASP A 109 -10.72 3.66 12.13
N LEU A 110 -11.52 3.60 13.19
CA LEU A 110 -12.12 4.79 13.82
C LEU A 110 -11.08 5.77 14.39
N ASN A 111 -9.83 5.32 14.62
CA ASN A 111 -8.74 6.15 15.07
C ASN A 111 -7.91 6.72 13.91
N GLY A 112 -8.33 6.49 12.67
CA GLY A 112 -7.62 6.93 11.47
C GLY A 112 -6.37 6.10 11.16
N VAL A 113 -6.22 4.92 11.77
CA VAL A 113 -5.05 4.07 11.52
C VAL A 113 -5.37 3.00 10.48
N VAL A 114 -4.45 2.75 9.54
CA VAL A 114 -4.69 1.77 8.48
C VAL A 114 -4.91 0.38 9.08
N CYS A 115 -6.05 -0.23 8.75
CA CYS A 115 -6.48 -1.52 9.28
C CYS A 115 -6.65 -2.58 8.20
N SER A 116 -6.88 -2.20 6.94
CA SER A 116 -6.91 -3.11 5.80
C SER A 116 -6.57 -2.39 4.50
N ALA A 117 -6.37 -3.15 3.42
CA ALA A 117 -6.17 -2.60 2.09
C ALA A 117 -6.56 -3.62 1.00
N CYS A 118 -7.08 -3.11 -0.12
CA CYS A 118 -7.31 -3.87 -1.33
C CYS A 118 -6.40 -3.34 -2.44
N GLY A 119 -5.81 -4.23 -3.23
CA GLY A 119 -4.98 -3.88 -4.36
C GLY A 119 -5.41 -4.61 -5.63
N VAL A 120 -5.51 -3.90 -6.74
CA VAL A 120 -5.84 -4.46 -8.06
C VAL A 120 -4.63 -4.29 -8.99
N ARG A 121 -4.22 -5.39 -9.62
CA ARG A 121 -3.14 -5.39 -10.60
C ARG A 121 -3.58 -4.65 -11.85
N PHE A 122 -2.92 -3.53 -12.11
CA PHE A 122 -3.30 -2.58 -13.16
C PHE A 122 -2.84 -2.98 -14.56
N ARG A 123 -1.69 -3.66 -14.68
CA ARG A 123 -1.21 -4.20 -15.97
C ARG A 123 -1.68 -5.64 -16.16
N ARG A 124 -2.28 -5.91 -17.32
CA ARG A 124 -2.53 -7.26 -17.86
C ARG A 124 -1.18 -7.88 -18.28
N GLN A 125 -0.32 -8.21 -17.31
CA GLN A 125 0.85 -9.03 -17.62
C GLN A 125 0.34 -10.40 -18.04
N ALA A 126 0.59 -10.75 -19.31
CA ALA A 126 0.15 -11.98 -19.97
C ALA A 126 0.70 -13.29 -19.35
N SER A 127 1.18 -13.30 -18.11
CA SER A 127 1.66 -14.54 -17.50
C SER A 127 1.20 -14.79 -16.06
N ARG A 128 0.56 -15.96 -15.94
CA ARG A 128 0.38 -16.84 -14.78
C ARG A 128 -0.78 -16.50 -13.84
N ALA A 129 -1.33 -17.58 -13.27
CA ALA A 129 -2.43 -17.72 -12.31
C ALA A 129 -2.27 -16.94 -10.99
N ARG A 130 -1.79 -15.70 -11.05
CA ARG A 130 -1.72 -14.80 -9.90
C ARG A 130 -3.10 -14.17 -9.70
N PRO A 131 -3.63 -14.14 -8.47
CA PRO A 131 -4.88 -13.45 -8.17
C PRO A 131 -4.84 -12.02 -8.74
N ARG A 132 -5.90 -11.53 -9.38
CA ARG A 132 -5.94 -10.13 -9.85
C ARG A 132 -5.99 -9.13 -8.71
N MET A 133 -6.58 -9.56 -7.59
CA MET A 133 -6.74 -8.79 -6.38
C MET A 133 -5.82 -9.28 -5.28
N VAL A 134 -5.36 -8.37 -4.43
CA VAL A 134 -4.61 -8.64 -3.21
C VAL A 134 -5.38 -7.97 -2.08
N PHE A 135 -5.59 -8.68 -0.99
CA PHE A 135 -6.14 -8.11 0.22
C PHE A 135 -5.10 -8.20 1.33
N TRP A 136 -5.09 -7.19 2.19
CA TRP A 136 -4.32 -7.16 3.40
C TRP A 136 -5.21 -6.73 4.56
N TYR A 137 -5.04 -7.38 5.70
CA TYR A 137 -5.73 -7.07 6.94
C TYR A 137 -4.70 -7.02 8.05
N ARG A 138 -4.72 -5.95 8.85
CA ARG A 138 -3.89 -5.86 10.05
C ARG A 138 -4.39 -6.90 11.05
N ALA A 139 -3.50 -7.77 11.50
CA ALA A 139 -3.84 -8.85 12.43
C ALA A 139 -4.53 -8.31 13.69
N GLY A 140 -5.53 -9.03 14.19
CA GLY A 140 -6.30 -8.66 15.38
C GLY A 140 -7.45 -7.67 15.15
N ILE A 141 -7.68 -7.23 13.90
CA ILE A 141 -8.81 -6.36 13.54
C ILE A 141 -9.72 -7.11 12.58
N TYR A 142 -10.75 -7.76 13.13
CA TYR A 142 -11.86 -8.30 12.35
C TYR A 142 -13.05 -7.36 12.47
N TYR A 143 -13.25 -6.50 11.48
CA TYR A 143 -14.52 -5.78 11.33
C TYR A 143 -15.00 -5.95 9.90
N ALA A 144 -15.90 -6.91 9.70
CA ALA A 144 -16.72 -7.10 8.50
C ALA A 144 -15.95 -7.22 7.15
N PRO A 145 -16.59 -7.71 6.09
CA PRO A 145 -16.08 -7.47 4.74
C PRO A 145 -16.07 -5.96 4.47
N PHE A 146 -14.90 -5.38 4.22
CA PHE A 146 -14.78 -3.98 3.79
C PHE A 146 -15.29 -3.84 2.35
N ASP A 147 -16.06 -2.78 2.12
CA ASP A 147 -16.65 -2.46 0.83
C ASP A 147 -15.67 -1.60 0.01
N PHE A 148 -14.69 -2.26 -0.63
CA PHE A 148 -13.66 -1.58 -1.43
C PHE A 148 -14.21 -1.10 -2.78
N LEU A 149 -13.91 0.14 -3.17
CA LEU A 149 -14.18 0.64 -4.52
C LEU A 149 -13.47 -0.21 -5.57
N LEU A 150 -12.20 -0.57 -5.30
CA LEU A 150 -11.41 -1.42 -6.18
C LEU A 150 -11.97 -2.84 -6.34
N ALA A 151 -12.67 -3.37 -5.35
CA ALA A 151 -13.30 -4.69 -5.45
C ALA A 151 -14.51 -4.69 -6.38
N LYS A 152 -15.26 -3.59 -6.43
CA LYS A 152 -16.43 -3.43 -7.31
C LYS A 152 -16.04 -3.39 -8.79
N MET A 153 -14.81 -2.94 -9.10
CA MET A 153 -14.30 -2.97 -10.47
C MET A 153 -14.06 -4.40 -11.00
N GLY A 154 -13.86 -5.40 -10.14
CA GLY A 154 -13.56 -6.78 -10.54
C GLY A 154 -14.61 -7.50 -11.40
N GLY A 155 -15.82 -6.92 -11.54
CA GLY A 155 -16.93 -7.46 -12.34
C GLY A 155 -17.10 -6.87 -13.74
N HIS A 156 -16.43 -5.77 -14.10
CA HIS A 156 -16.68 -5.02 -15.35
C HIS A 156 -15.45 -4.90 -16.25
N TYR A 157 -14.70 -5.99 -16.43
CA TYR A 157 -13.57 -6.04 -17.36
C TYR A 157 -13.74 -7.18 -18.36
N ALA A 158 -14.56 -6.93 -19.39
CA ALA A 158 -14.48 -7.66 -20.66
C ALA A 158 -13.15 -7.32 -21.36
#